data_AF-A0A3B0CFK9-F1
#
_entry.id   AF-A0A3B0CFK9-F1
#
_cell.length_a   1.000
_cell.length_b   1.000
_cell.length_c   1.000
_cell.angle_alpha   90.00
_cell.angle_beta   90.00
_cell.angle_gamma   90.00
#
_symmetry.space_group_name_H-M   'P 1'
#
loop_
_entity.id
_entity.type
_entity.pdbx_description
1 polymer ?
#
loop_
_entity_poly.entity_id
_entity_poly.type
_entity_poly.pdbx_seq_one_letter_code
_entity_poly.pdbx_strand_id
1 'polypeptide(L)'
;MLVLLVGWPLYRIYGYLSDTRETQDASVLLYQVAQFQIELLNSSLAKVSGAGDTGELDALRLSAYSANYTHERLVQAVGEGKLAPLHSLEQLVSSVLRLQIGGKRALRPEEKEALGQADKLFKDIYEGYGKLLSSAGKPISSQNDKLSKVDAELSELLKKRLLR
;
A
#
# COMPACT_ATOMS: atom_id res chain seq x y z
N MET A 1 49.54 -29.53 1.09
CA MET A 1 48.71 -28.76 2.05
C MET A 1 48.51 -27.29 1.68
N LEU A 2 49.46 -26.62 1.02
CA LEU A 2 49.33 -25.21 0.59
C LEU A 2 48.21 -24.94 -0.44
N VAL A 3 47.92 -25.89 -1.33
CA VAL A 3 46.88 -25.73 -2.38
C VAL A 3 45.46 -25.66 -1.78
N LEU A 4 45.19 -26.41 -0.71
CA LEU A 4 43.92 -26.36 0.02
C LEU A 4 43.75 -25.05 0.81
N LEU A 5 44.86 -24.50 1.33
CA LEU A 5 44.88 -23.26 2.11
C LEU A 5 44.61 -22.00 1.27
N VAL A 6 44.96 -22.02 -0.01
CA VAL A 6 44.78 -20.87 -0.93
C VAL A 6 43.59 -21.05 -1.86
N GLY A 7 43.25 -22.29 -2.25
CA GLY A 7 42.09 -22.56 -3.11
C GLY A 7 40.75 -22.26 -2.43
N TRP A 8 40.63 -22.56 -1.12
CA TRP A 8 39.41 -22.33 -0.35
C TRP A 8 39.00 -20.85 -0.23
N PRO A 9 39.88 -19.90 0.14
CA PRO A 9 39.51 -18.48 0.19
C PRO A 9 39.22 -17.90 -1.19
N LEU A 10 39.93 -18.33 -2.24
CA LEU A 10 39.65 -17.88 -3.61
C LEU A 10 38.30 -18.38 -4.11
N TYR A 11 37.92 -19.63 -3.78
CA TYR A 11 36.59 -20.16 -4.08
C TYR A 11 35.49 -19.40 -3.32
N ARG A 12 35.72 -19.01 -2.06
CA ARG A 12 34.78 -18.16 -1.32
C ARG A 12 34.65 -16.75 -1.88
N ILE A 13 35.75 -16.13 -2.30
CA ILE A 13 35.74 -14.78 -2.89
C ILE A 13 35.04 -14.82 -4.25
N TYR A 14 35.34 -15.84 -5.07
CA TYR A 14 34.65 -16.04 -6.34
C TYR A 14 33.17 -16.33 -6.13
N GLY A 15 32.83 -17.17 -5.14
CA GLY A 15 31.46 -17.37 -4.67
C GLY A 15 30.80 -16.06 -4.28
N TYR A 16 31.43 -15.20 -3.47
CA TYR A 16 30.86 -13.90 -3.08
C TYR A 16 30.68 -12.91 -4.25
N LEU A 17 31.51 -13.03 -5.29
CA LEU A 17 31.43 -12.23 -6.52
C LEU A 17 30.44 -12.82 -7.55
N SER A 18 30.22 -14.13 -7.53
CA SER A 18 29.34 -14.87 -8.45
C SER A 18 27.99 -15.24 -7.84
N ASP A 19 27.80 -15.07 -6.53
CA ASP A 19 26.51 -15.19 -5.85
C ASP A 19 25.69 -13.92 -6.11
N THR A 20 25.56 -13.58 -7.40
CA THR A 20 24.34 -13.01 -7.94
C THR A 20 23.28 -14.11 -7.99
N ARG A 21 23.09 -14.84 -6.88
CA ARG A 21 21.83 -15.54 -6.65
C ARG A 21 20.79 -14.47 -6.91
N GLU A 22 19.91 -14.75 -7.86
CA GLU A 22 18.60 -14.12 -7.97
C GLU A 22 17.87 -14.35 -6.65
N THR A 23 18.30 -13.68 -5.59
CA THR A 23 17.39 -13.20 -4.56
C THR A 23 16.38 -12.42 -5.36
N GLN A 24 15.18 -12.98 -5.57
CA GLN A 24 14.02 -12.16 -5.87
C GLN A 24 14.14 -10.93 -5.00
N ASP A 25 14.34 -9.77 -5.64
CA ASP A 25 14.63 -8.52 -4.97
C ASP A 25 13.57 -8.37 -3.87
N ALA A 26 13.98 -8.32 -2.60
CA ALA A 26 13.05 -8.35 -1.46
C ALA A 26 11.97 -7.25 -1.60
N SER A 27 12.31 -6.17 -2.30
CA SER A 27 11.43 -5.09 -2.73
C SER A 27 10.29 -5.55 -3.63
N VAL A 28 10.55 -6.48 -4.57
CA VAL A 28 9.54 -7.05 -5.47
C VAL A 28 8.56 -7.95 -4.71
N LEU A 29 9.06 -8.80 -3.81
CA LEU A 29 8.20 -9.60 -2.93
C LEU A 29 7.36 -8.71 -2.02
N LEU A 30 7.98 -7.70 -1.40
CA LEU A 30 7.27 -6.74 -0.56
C LEU A 30 6.22 -5.96 -1.35
N TYR A 31 6.50 -5.61 -2.61
CA TYR A 31 5.51 -5.00 -3.49
C TYR A 31 4.34 -5.93 -3.79
N GLN A 32 4.57 -7.22 -4.05
CA GLN A 32 3.49 -8.18 -4.26
C GLN A 32 2.58 -8.27 -3.03
N VAL A 33 3.17 -8.29 -1.82
CA VAL A 33 2.40 -8.23 -0.58
C VAL A 33 1.63 -6.91 -0.48
N ALA A 34 2.26 -5.78 -0.75
CA ALA A 34 1.60 -4.48 -0.71
C ALA A 34 0.44 -4.38 -1.71
N GLN A 35 0.64 -4.86 -2.94
CA GLN A 35 -0.38 -4.90 -3.98
C GLN A 35 -1.58 -5.77 -3.54
N PHE A 36 -1.33 -6.92 -2.95
CA PHE A 36 -2.38 -7.77 -2.39
C PHE A 36 -3.15 -7.05 -1.26
N GLN A 37 -2.47 -6.34 -0.37
CA GLN A 37 -3.16 -5.57 0.68
C GLN A 37 -4.01 -4.42 0.09
N ILE A 38 -3.53 -3.77 -0.97
CA ILE A 38 -4.30 -2.76 -1.72
C ILE A 38 -5.53 -3.38 -2.39
N GLU A 39 -5.44 -4.59 -2.93
CA GLU A 39 -6.57 -5.33 -3.48
C GLU A 39 -7.63 -5.69 -2.42
N LEU A 40 -7.18 -6.15 -1.24
CA LEU A 40 -8.07 -6.42 -0.11
C LEU A 40 -8.77 -5.14 0.38
N LEU A 41 -8.04 -4.02 0.41
CA LEU A 41 -8.60 -2.72 0.74
C LEU A 41 -9.64 -2.27 -0.28
N ASN A 42 -9.34 -2.37 -1.58
CA ASN A 42 -10.28 -2.05 -2.65
C ASN A 42 -11.58 -2.86 -2.51
N SER A 43 -11.43 -4.17 -2.26
CA SER A 43 -12.57 -5.08 -2.06
C SER A 43 -13.39 -4.73 -0.81
N SER A 44 -12.74 -4.28 0.26
CA SER A 44 -13.41 -3.89 1.51
C SER A 44 -14.12 -2.55 1.35
N LEU A 45 -13.50 -1.59 0.67
CA LEU A 45 -14.05 -0.27 0.42
C LEU A 45 -15.28 -0.33 -0.51
N ALA A 46 -15.27 -1.19 -1.52
CA ALA A 46 -16.42 -1.41 -2.40
C ALA A 46 -17.69 -1.87 -1.65
N LYS A 47 -17.51 -2.66 -0.58
CA LYS A 47 -18.62 -3.19 0.24
C LYS A 47 -19.23 -2.14 1.18
N VAL A 48 -18.52 -1.05 1.45
CA VAL A 48 -18.95 -0.02 2.41
C VAL A 48 -20.19 0.73 1.95
N SER A 49 -20.44 0.78 0.64
CA SER A 49 -21.68 1.33 0.08
C SER A 49 -22.94 0.64 0.61
N GLY A 50 -22.84 -0.64 1.01
CA GLY A 50 -23.91 -1.41 1.62
C GLY A 50 -23.98 -1.33 3.15
N ALA A 51 -23.02 -0.68 3.81
CA ALA A 51 -22.94 -0.67 5.27
C ALA A 51 -24.12 0.10 5.89
N GLY A 52 -24.81 -0.53 6.85
CA GLY A 52 -25.87 0.07 7.63
C GLY A 52 -25.33 0.92 8.77
N ASP A 53 -24.34 0.37 9.47
CA ASP A 53 -23.72 0.98 10.65
C ASP A 53 -22.19 1.04 10.58
N THR A 54 -21.62 1.75 11.55
CA THR A 54 -20.17 1.98 11.70
C THR A 54 -19.40 0.74 12.17
N GLY A 55 -20.06 -0.25 12.75
CA GLY A 55 -19.47 -1.55 13.09
C GLY A 55 -19.18 -2.40 11.86
N GLU A 56 -19.98 -2.27 10.80
CA GLU A 56 -19.73 -2.94 9.52
C GLU A 56 -18.47 -2.44 8.80
N LEU A 57 -17.81 -1.38 9.30
CA LEU A 57 -16.54 -0.86 8.78
C LEU A 57 -15.30 -1.59 9.31
N ASP A 58 -15.44 -2.63 10.14
CA ASP A 58 -14.30 -3.34 10.73
C ASP A 58 -13.38 -3.97 9.69
N ALA A 59 -13.95 -4.55 8.63
CA ALA A 59 -13.18 -5.10 7.52
C ALA A 59 -12.38 -4.00 6.81
N LEU A 60 -13.02 -2.85 6.55
CA LEU A 60 -12.37 -1.68 5.95
C LEU A 60 -11.22 -1.18 6.82
N ARG A 61 -11.43 -1.06 8.14
CA ARG A 61 -10.39 -0.62 9.08
C ARG A 61 -9.17 -1.52 9.02
N LEU A 62 -9.38 -2.84 9.10
CA LEU A 62 -8.29 -3.81 9.11
C LEU A 62 -7.52 -3.78 7.79
N SER A 63 -8.23 -3.79 6.66
CA SER A 63 -7.59 -3.73 5.35
C SER A 63 -6.85 -2.41 5.12
N ALA A 64 -7.41 -1.28 5.58
CA ALA A 64 -6.77 0.03 5.46
C ALA A 64 -5.49 0.11 6.28
N TYR A 65 -5.51 -0.39 7.51
CA TYR A 65 -4.33 -0.45 8.37
C TYR A 65 -3.24 -1.35 7.76
N SER A 66 -3.61 -2.55 7.30
CA SER A 66 -2.68 -3.50 6.70
C SER A 66 -2.05 -2.96 5.42
N ALA A 67 -2.85 -2.32 4.56
CA ALA A 67 -2.38 -1.68 3.34
C ALA A 67 -1.44 -0.49 3.65
N ASN A 68 -1.81 0.38 4.59
CA ASN A 68 -0.96 1.50 5.01
C ASN A 68 0.40 1.01 5.51
N TYR A 69 0.37 0.09 6.48
CA TYR A 69 1.58 -0.46 7.07
C TYR A 69 2.51 -1.08 6.02
N THR A 70 1.94 -1.91 5.14
CA THR A 70 2.74 -2.62 4.13
C THR A 70 3.32 -1.66 3.09
N HIS A 71 2.53 -0.68 2.64
CA HIS A 71 2.99 0.33 1.70
C HIS A 71 4.09 1.21 2.29
N GLU A 72 3.97 1.65 3.55
CA GLU A 72 5.03 2.40 4.23
C GLU A 72 6.35 1.62 4.27
N ARG A 73 6.31 0.30 4.55
CA ARG A 73 7.52 -0.53 4.53
C ARG A 73 8.10 -0.67 3.12
N LEU A 74 7.25 -0.72 2.10
CA LEU A 74 7.71 -0.70 0.71
C LEU A 74 8.41 0.62 0.36
N VAL A 75 7.83 1.76 0.75
CA VAL A 75 8.45 3.08 0.56
C VAL A 75 9.80 3.16 1.27
N GLN A 76 9.91 2.62 2.49
CA GLN A 76 11.18 2.57 3.22
C GLN A 76 12.22 1.67 2.55
N ALA A 77 11.81 0.52 2.01
CA ALA A 77 12.71 -0.41 1.33
C ALA A 77 13.21 0.14 -0.03
N VAL A 78 12.33 0.81 -0.78
CA VAL A 78 12.62 1.35 -2.13
C VAL A 78 13.28 2.75 -2.05
N GLY A 79 12.91 3.54 -1.06
CA GLY A 79 13.31 4.92 -0.82
C GLY A 79 12.23 5.94 -1.23
N GLU A 80 11.99 6.93 -0.36
CA GLU A 80 10.97 7.98 -0.52
C GLU A 80 11.13 8.83 -1.79
N GLY A 81 12.35 8.93 -2.34
CA GLY A 81 12.61 9.64 -3.60
C GLY A 81 12.27 8.85 -4.86
N LYS A 82 11.92 7.56 -4.74
CA LYS A 82 11.64 6.65 -5.87
C LYS A 82 10.21 6.12 -5.88
N LEU A 83 9.58 6.04 -4.72
CA LEU A 83 8.20 5.59 -4.53
C LEU A 83 7.48 6.61 -3.66
N ALA A 84 6.36 7.13 -4.16
CA ALA A 84 5.57 8.12 -3.44
C ALA A 84 4.85 7.46 -2.26
N PRO A 85 4.79 8.11 -1.09
CA PRO A 85 3.92 7.68 -0.01
C PRO A 85 2.45 7.85 -0.40
N LEU A 86 1.59 6.99 0.17
CA LEU A 86 0.14 7.07 0.04
C LEU A 86 -0.49 7.62 1.31
N HIS A 87 -0.53 8.94 1.45
CA HIS A 87 -1.05 9.60 2.65
C HIS A 87 -2.56 9.41 2.84
N SER A 88 -3.28 9.07 1.77
CA SER A 88 -4.70 8.76 1.87
C SER A 88 -4.99 7.50 2.69
N LEU A 89 -4.06 6.53 2.75
CA LEU A 89 -4.23 5.30 3.51
C LEU A 89 -4.28 5.57 5.02
N GLU A 90 -3.32 6.34 5.54
CA GLU A 90 -3.29 6.78 6.94
C GLU A 90 -4.56 7.56 7.32
N GLN A 91 -5.01 8.43 6.41
CA GLN A 91 -6.21 9.23 6.64
C GLN A 91 -7.48 8.40 6.56
N LEU A 92 -7.52 7.36 5.73
CA LEU A 92 -8.63 6.42 5.66
C LEU A 92 -8.74 5.65 6.97
N VAL A 93 -7.62 5.14 7.50
CA VAL A 93 -7.57 4.51 8.83
C VAL A 93 -8.12 5.46 9.90
N SER A 94 -7.61 6.69 9.93
CA SER A 94 -8.03 7.71 10.90
C SER A 94 -9.52 8.05 10.78
N SER A 95 -10.04 8.14 9.56
CA SER A 95 -11.44 8.44 9.27
C SER A 95 -12.35 7.32 9.77
N VAL A 96 -12.02 6.07 9.45
CA VAL A 96 -12.80 4.91 9.87
C VAL A 96 -12.79 4.76 11.38
N LEU A 97 -11.64 4.92 12.02
CA LEU A 97 -11.53 4.92 13.48
C LEU A 97 -12.44 5.99 14.10
N ARG A 98 -12.41 7.21 13.58
CA ARG A 98 -13.26 8.31 14.08
C ARG A 98 -14.76 7.99 13.94
N LEU A 99 -15.17 7.40 12.82
CA LEU A 99 -16.56 6.97 12.62
C LEU A 99 -17.00 5.94 13.68
N GLN A 100 -16.07 5.07 14.09
CA GLN A 100 -16.30 3.99 15.07
C GLN A 100 -16.20 4.40 16.55
N ILE A 101 -15.69 5.60 16.89
CA ILE A 101 -15.60 6.07 18.29
C ILE A 101 -16.98 6.06 18.98
N GLY A 102 -18.05 6.30 18.22
CA GLY A 102 -19.43 6.25 18.71
C GLY A 102 -20.05 4.86 18.83
N GLY A 103 -19.27 3.78 18.67
CA GLY A 103 -19.79 2.41 18.67
C GLY A 103 -20.48 2.05 17.35
N LYS A 104 -21.58 1.28 17.40
CA LYS A 104 -22.34 0.81 16.24
C LYS A 104 -23.51 1.73 15.91
N ARG A 105 -23.22 2.99 15.61
CA ARG A 105 -24.25 3.93 15.15
C ARG A 105 -24.48 3.78 13.65
N ALA A 106 -25.69 4.12 13.20
CA ALA A 106 -25.99 4.24 11.78
C ALA A 106 -25.04 5.24 11.10
N LEU A 107 -24.62 4.92 9.89
CA LEU A 107 -23.85 5.83 9.04
C LEU A 107 -24.77 6.93 8.50
N ARG A 108 -24.35 8.18 8.66
CA ARG A 108 -25.08 9.34 8.13
C ARG A 108 -25.03 9.34 6.60
N PRO A 109 -26.04 9.91 5.91
CA PRO A 109 -26.04 10.00 4.45
C PRO A 109 -24.76 10.63 3.89
N GLU A 110 -24.30 11.74 4.45
CA GLU A 110 -23.04 12.39 4.07
C GLU A 110 -21.79 11.51 4.27
N GLU A 111 -21.78 10.63 5.28
CA GLU A 111 -20.67 9.69 5.51
C GLU A 111 -20.67 8.57 4.48
N LYS A 112 -21.85 8.03 4.16
CA LYS A 112 -22.00 7.03 3.10
C LYS A 112 -21.61 7.60 1.74
N GLU A 113 -22.00 8.85 1.47
CA GLU A 113 -21.63 9.55 0.25
C GLU A 113 -20.10 9.73 0.17
N ALA A 114 -19.47 10.20 1.24
CA ALA A 114 -18.02 10.38 1.29
C ALA A 114 -17.25 9.06 1.10
N LEU A 115 -17.70 7.97 1.74
CA LEU A 115 -17.12 6.65 1.56
C LEU A 115 -17.33 6.10 0.14
N GLY A 116 -18.48 6.39 -0.48
CA GLY A 116 -18.75 6.05 -1.88
C GLY A 116 -17.90 6.84 -2.87
N GLN A 117 -17.57 8.10 -2.57
CA GLN A 117 -16.60 8.88 -3.35
C GLN A 117 -15.17 8.37 -3.14
N ALA A 118 -14.83 7.98 -1.91
CA ALA A 118 -13.55 7.36 -1.59
C ALA A 118 -13.35 6.04 -2.36
N ASP A 119 -14.37 5.19 -2.45
CA ASP A 119 -14.35 3.96 -3.28
C ASP A 119 -13.97 4.25 -4.74
N LYS A 120 -14.56 5.29 -5.33
CA LYS A 120 -14.28 5.68 -6.72
C LYS A 120 -12.83 6.09 -6.91
N LEU A 121 -12.32 7.01 -6.08
CA LEU A 121 -10.92 7.46 -6.16
C LEU A 121 -9.95 6.33 -5.84
N PHE A 122 -10.30 5.45 -4.91
CA PHE A 122 -9.45 4.33 -4.55
C PHE A 122 -9.34 3.29 -5.66
N LYS A 123 -10.37 3.11 -6.51
CA LYS A 123 -10.27 2.27 -7.71
C LYS A 123 -9.18 2.77 -8.66
N ASP A 124 -9.07 4.08 -8.84
CA ASP A 124 -8.00 4.69 -9.64
C ASP A 124 -6.61 4.45 -9.00
N ILE A 125 -6.52 4.51 -7.67
CA ILE A 125 -5.30 4.13 -6.92
C ILE A 125 -4.98 2.65 -7.17
N TYR A 126 -5.94 1.74 -7.01
CA TYR A 126 -5.76 0.30 -7.21
C TYR A 126 -5.27 -0.03 -8.63
N GLU A 127 -5.89 0.54 -9.66
CA GLU A 127 -5.50 0.33 -11.05
C GLU A 127 -4.10 0.88 -11.35
N GLY A 128 -3.76 2.04 -10.78
CA GLY A 128 -2.43 2.65 -10.90
C GLY A 128 -1.37 1.84 -10.15
N TYR A 129 -1.72 1.34 -8.95
CA TYR A 129 -0.83 0.58 -8.08
C TYR A 129 -0.35 -0.70 -8.76
N GLY A 130 -1.24 -1.43 -9.46
CA GLY A 130 -0.87 -2.64 -10.18
C GLY A 130 0.12 -2.43 -11.34
N LYS A 131 0.33 -1.17 -11.77
CA LYS A 131 1.26 -0.79 -12.85
C LYS A 131 2.50 -0.06 -12.32
N LEU A 132 2.70 -0.04 -11.00
CA LEU A 132 3.70 0.79 -10.34
C LEU A 132 5.14 0.27 -10.54
N LEU A 133 5.31 -1.05 -10.64
CA LEU A 133 6.60 -1.67 -10.97
C LEU A 133 6.68 -2.09 -12.44
N SER A 134 7.85 -1.91 -13.02
CA SER A 134 8.23 -2.51 -14.30
C SER A 134 8.50 -4.01 -14.17
N SER A 135 8.60 -4.71 -15.31
CA SER A 135 8.99 -6.14 -15.36
C SER A 135 10.36 -6.42 -14.72
N ALA A 136 11.20 -5.39 -14.57
CA ALA A 136 12.50 -5.45 -13.90
C ALA A 136 12.45 -5.10 -12.41
N GLY A 137 11.24 -4.98 -11.81
CA GLY A 137 11.06 -4.71 -10.39
C GLY A 137 11.33 -3.26 -9.95
N LYS A 138 11.52 -2.34 -10.90
CA LYS A 138 11.78 -0.92 -10.60
C LYS A 138 10.52 -0.06 -10.70
N PRO A 139 10.30 0.90 -9.78
CA PRO A 139 9.20 1.86 -9.88
C PRO A 139 9.19 2.62 -11.19
N ILE A 140 8.02 2.78 -11.79
CA ILE A 140 7.81 3.57 -13.00
C ILE A 140 7.43 4.99 -12.58
N SER A 141 8.33 5.95 -12.77
CA SER A 141 8.16 7.36 -12.37
C SER A 141 6.82 7.95 -12.81
N SER A 142 6.42 7.73 -14.06
CA SER A 142 5.16 8.28 -14.59
C SER A 142 3.90 7.66 -13.97
N GLN A 143 3.98 6.43 -13.46
CA GLN A 143 2.87 5.80 -12.73
C GLN A 143 2.86 6.26 -11.27
N ASN A 144 4.04 6.42 -10.68
CA ASN A 144 4.21 6.97 -9.35
C ASN A 144 3.64 8.40 -9.24
N ASP A 145 3.91 9.26 -10.22
CA ASP A 145 3.38 10.63 -10.27
C ASP A 145 1.86 10.65 -10.41
N LYS A 146 1.29 9.75 -11.21
CA LYS A 146 -0.17 9.61 -11.35
C LYS A 146 -0.79 9.13 -10.05
N LEU A 147 -0.21 8.10 -9.44
CA LEU A 147 -0.66 7.54 -8.18
C LEU A 147 -0.65 8.60 -7.07
N SER A 148 0.42 9.41 -6.98
CA SER A 148 0.54 10.51 -6.01
C SER A 148 -0.54 11.58 -6.19
N LYS A 149 -0.93 11.90 -7.43
CA LYS A 149 -2.01 12.85 -7.69
C LYS A 149 -3.36 12.34 -7.21
N VAL A 150 -3.69 11.08 -7.54
CA VAL A 150 -4.95 10.47 -7.10
C VAL A 150 -4.96 10.29 -5.58
N ASP A 151 -3.83 9.92 -4.97
CA ASP A 151 -3.67 9.88 -3.50
C ASP A 151 -3.95 11.24 -2.86
N ALA A 152 -3.41 12.32 -3.43
CA ALA A 152 -3.64 13.67 -2.94
C ALA A 152 -5.13 14.07 -3.03
N GLU A 153 -5.81 13.71 -4.11
CA GLU A 153 -7.26 13.93 -4.27
C GLU A 153 -8.08 13.17 -3.22
N LEU A 154 -7.76 11.89 -2.98
CA LEU A 154 -8.42 11.08 -1.96
C LEU A 154 -8.14 11.61 -0.54
N SER A 155 -6.89 11.97 -0.27
CA SER A 155 -6.44 12.60 0.98
C SER A 155 -7.24 13.87 1.27
N GLU A 156 -7.38 14.75 0.28
CA GLU A 156 -8.18 15.98 0.43
C GLU A 156 -9.68 15.70 0.64
N LEU A 157 -10.24 14.70 -0.04
CA LEU A 157 -11.62 14.26 0.18
C LEU A 157 -11.84 13.81 1.64
N LEU A 158 -11.00 12.90 2.12
CA LEU A 158 -11.09 12.33 3.47
C LEU A 158 -10.94 13.42 4.54
N LYS A 159 -9.97 14.32 4.38
CA LYS A 159 -9.79 15.49 5.25
C LYS A 159 -11.04 16.35 5.32
N LYS A 160 -11.62 16.72 4.17
CA LYS A 160 -12.74 17.66 4.09
C LYS A 160 -14.06 17.06 4.56
N ARG A 161 -14.29 15.77 4.34
CA ARG A 161 -15.60 15.13 4.53
C ARG A 161 -15.70 14.26 5.77
N LEU A 162 -14.59 13.71 6.25
CA LEU A 162 -14.59 12.72 7.35
C LEU A 162 -13.70 13.09 8.54
N LEU A 163 -12.70 13.96 8.36
CA LEU A 163 -11.78 14.36 9.44
C LEU A 163 -11.94 15.81 9.91
N ARG A 164 -12.84 16.59 9.28
CA ARG A 164 -13.23 17.92 9.77
C ARG A 164 -13.88 17.87 11.15
#